data_AF-A0A1G7S273-F1
#
_entry.id   AF-A0A1G7S273-F1
#
_cell.length_a   1.000
_cell.length_b   1.000
_cell.length_c   1.000
_cell.angle_alpha   90.00
_cell.angle_beta   90.00
_cell.angle_gamma   90.00
#
_symmetry.space_group_name_H-M   'P 1'
#
loop_
_entity.id
_entity.type
_entity.pdbx_description
1 polymer ?
#
loop_
_entity_poly.entity_id
_entity_poly.type
_entity_poly.pdbx_seq_one_letter_code
_entity_poly.pdbx_strand_id
1 'polypeptide(L)'
;MRRLYFLVFFIAFTGSITSCLAQNIILKSKDQRIRYTGRINQTDEAAELYWTGSSLKISFDGTGASAVMQDERGENYFTIIVDDKVVNTIHLDNTKQAYTLAENLPSGKHTLELFKRTEWDKGKTLFYQFTLAKEATALTAPEAKKRKIEFFGNSITCGYADEDTTGQDRGSAPYENGYLSYAALTARHFNAQYVCTSKSGIGITVSWFPLIMPEMYNRLDPTDPTSTWNFKKYTPDVVVINLFQNDSWIVNQPNNPQFKERFGSKAPEPEQIIKAYKEFVKSIRKVYPKAQIICALGSMDATKAGSPWPGYIEKAVAALNDKGIYTHFIPYKNTPGHPSLKEQQAMADDLIAFMEKTVKW
;
A
#
# COMPACT_ATOMS: atom_id res chain seq x y z
N MET A 1 -94.83 -5.62 -29.77
CA MET A 1 -93.70 -4.65 -29.72
C MET A 1 -92.77 -5.01 -28.58
N ARG A 2 -91.63 -5.65 -28.83
CA ARG A 2 -90.56 -5.89 -27.84
C ARG A 2 -89.28 -5.27 -28.39
N ARG A 3 -88.73 -4.27 -27.69
CA ARG A 3 -87.45 -3.63 -28.02
C ARG A 3 -86.34 -4.36 -27.26
N LEU A 4 -85.32 -4.80 -27.98
CA LEU A 4 -84.11 -5.43 -27.46
C LEU A 4 -83.02 -4.35 -27.41
N TYR A 5 -82.49 -4.05 -26.22
CA TYR A 5 -81.34 -3.14 -26.07
C TYR A 5 -80.07 -3.98 -25.95
N PHE A 6 -79.14 -3.80 -26.89
CA PHE A 6 -77.78 -4.36 -26.81
C PHE A 6 -76.88 -3.35 -26.09
N LEU A 7 -76.34 -3.74 -24.94
CA LEU A 7 -75.36 -2.97 -24.18
C LEU A 7 -73.96 -3.45 -24.60
N VAL A 8 -73.18 -2.59 -25.25
CA VAL A 8 -71.78 -2.86 -25.60
C VAL A 8 -70.89 -2.33 -24.48
N PHE A 9 -70.22 -3.22 -23.76
CA PHE A 9 -69.21 -2.87 -22.76
C PHE A 9 -67.86 -2.63 -23.45
N PHE A 10 -67.39 -1.39 -23.44
CA PHE A 10 -66.01 -1.04 -23.80
C PHE A 10 -65.10 -1.25 -22.59
N ILE A 11 -64.25 -2.27 -22.62
CA ILE A 11 -63.20 -2.48 -21.62
C ILE A 11 -61.97 -1.70 -22.06
N ALA A 12 -61.70 -0.57 -21.40
CA ALA A 12 -60.48 0.20 -21.58
C ALA A 12 -59.32 -0.50 -20.84
N PHE A 13 -58.38 -1.05 -21.61
CA PHE A 13 -57.14 -1.63 -21.09
C PHE A 13 -56.13 -0.49 -20.85
N THR A 14 -56.06 0.04 -19.64
CA THR A 14 -55.00 0.98 -19.24
C THR A 14 -53.73 0.20 -18.95
N GLY A 15 -52.84 0.10 -19.94
CA GLY A 15 -51.50 -0.44 -19.76
C GLY A 15 -50.66 0.49 -18.90
N SER A 16 -50.46 0.12 -17.63
CA SER A 16 -49.50 0.79 -16.75
C SER A 16 -48.09 0.45 -17.21
N ILE A 17 -47.43 1.38 -17.92
CA ILE A 17 -46.00 1.30 -18.21
C ILE A 17 -45.27 1.62 -16.90
N THR A 18 -44.88 0.58 -16.16
CA THR A 18 -43.93 0.71 -15.06
C THR A 18 -42.55 0.95 -15.66
N SER A 19 -42.11 2.21 -15.72
CA SER A 19 -40.72 2.54 -15.96
C SER A 19 -39.89 2.04 -14.79
N CYS A 20 -39.31 0.85 -14.94
CA CYS A 20 -38.34 0.33 -14.00
C CYS A 20 -37.09 1.21 -14.14
N LEU A 21 -36.94 2.22 -13.28
CA LEU A 21 -35.71 3.00 -13.22
C LEU A 21 -34.58 2.02 -12.86
N ALA A 22 -33.66 1.80 -13.80
CA ALA A 22 -32.50 0.96 -13.57
C ALA A 22 -31.72 1.53 -12.37
N GLN A 23 -31.74 0.80 -11.26
CA GLN A 23 -31.00 1.20 -10.06
C GLN A 23 -29.50 1.03 -10.31
N ASN A 24 -28.70 1.97 -9.79
CA ASN A 24 -27.25 1.83 -9.83
C ASN A 24 -26.84 0.57 -9.06
N ILE A 25 -25.89 -0.19 -9.61
CA ILE A 25 -25.32 -1.33 -8.89
C ILE A 25 -24.42 -0.81 -7.78
N ILE A 26 -24.65 -1.29 -6.56
CA ILE A 26 -23.87 -0.96 -5.36
C ILE A 26 -23.06 -2.19 -4.93
N LEU A 27 -21.75 -2.01 -4.79
CA LEU A 27 -20.83 -3.01 -4.23
C LEU A 27 -20.39 -2.52 -2.85
N LYS A 28 -21.02 -3.03 -1.79
CA LYS A 28 -20.64 -2.68 -0.41
C LYS A 28 -19.25 -3.23 -0.07
N SER A 29 -18.64 -2.71 0.98
CA SER A 29 -17.28 -3.06 1.42
C SER A 29 -16.99 -4.58 1.50
N LYS A 30 -17.96 -5.42 1.90
CA LYS A 30 -17.80 -6.89 1.97
C LYS A 30 -18.15 -7.65 0.67
N ASP A 31 -18.49 -6.95 -0.41
CA ASP A 31 -18.88 -7.58 -1.67
C ASP A 31 -17.70 -8.36 -2.29
N GLN A 32 -17.96 -9.62 -2.67
CA GLN A 32 -16.92 -10.54 -3.17
C GLN A 32 -16.39 -10.16 -4.56
N ARG A 33 -17.04 -9.21 -5.25
CA ARG A 33 -16.56 -8.65 -6.52
C ARG A 33 -15.48 -7.59 -6.33
N ILE A 34 -15.21 -7.18 -5.09
CA ILE A 34 -14.12 -6.26 -4.75
C ILE A 34 -12.88 -7.07 -4.39
N ARG A 35 -11.79 -6.85 -5.13
CA ARG A 35 -10.47 -7.38 -4.81
C ARG A 35 -9.73 -6.38 -3.94
N TYR A 36 -9.44 -6.78 -2.70
CA TYR A 36 -8.55 -6.03 -1.81
C TYR A 36 -7.12 -6.53 -1.91
N THR A 37 -6.15 -5.61 -1.89
CA THR A 37 -4.73 -5.88 -1.72
C THR A 37 -4.19 -5.03 -0.56
N GLY A 38 -3.34 -5.61 0.30
CA GLY A 38 -2.85 -4.95 1.51
C GLY A 38 -3.38 -5.57 2.80
N ARG A 39 -3.01 -4.97 3.94
CA ARG A 39 -3.51 -5.36 5.25
C ARG A 39 -4.78 -4.56 5.55
N ILE A 40 -5.92 -5.14 5.19
CA ILE A 40 -7.23 -4.49 5.27
C ILE A 40 -7.99 -5.02 6.48
N ASN A 41 -8.53 -4.11 7.30
CA ASN A 41 -9.49 -4.47 8.34
C ASN A 41 -10.91 -4.38 7.78
N GLN A 42 -11.72 -5.41 7.98
CA GLN A 42 -13.08 -5.46 7.48
C GLN A 42 -14.05 -5.36 8.66
N THR A 43 -14.74 -4.23 8.80
CA THR A 43 -15.79 -4.03 9.80
C THR A 43 -17.16 -4.31 9.18
N ASP A 44 -18.22 -4.22 9.99
CA ASP A 44 -19.60 -4.37 9.49
C ASP A 44 -20.04 -3.22 8.59
N GLU A 45 -19.43 -2.05 8.74
CA GLU A 45 -19.81 -0.84 8.02
C GLU A 45 -18.90 -0.54 6.83
N ALA A 46 -17.59 -0.80 6.96
CA ALA A 46 -16.57 -0.34 6.02
C ALA A 46 -15.38 -1.31 5.93
N ALA A 47 -14.55 -1.11 4.91
CA ALA A 47 -13.16 -1.58 4.91
C ALA A 47 -12.25 -0.44 5.37
N GLU A 48 -11.32 -0.72 6.28
CA GLU A 48 -10.35 0.25 6.78
C GLU A 48 -9.00 0.02 6.09
N LEU A 49 -8.48 1.09 5.49
CA LEU A 49 -7.20 1.13 4.80
C LEU A 49 -6.22 1.98 5.61
N TYR A 50 -5.08 1.40 5.96
CA TYR A 50 -4.06 2.07 6.78
C TYR A 50 -2.78 2.32 5.98
N TRP A 51 -2.21 1.23 5.47
CA TRP A 51 -0.87 1.20 4.92
C TRP A 51 -0.84 1.75 3.50
N THR A 52 0.27 2.42 3.14
CA THR A 52 0.55 2.80 1.75
C THR A 52 0.48 1.56 0.85
N GLY A 53 -0.03 1.73 -0.36
CA GLY A 53 -0.24 0.65 -1.32
C GLY A 53 -1.43 -0.26 -1.06
N SER A 54 -2.20 -0.04 0.01
CA SER A 54 -3.52 -0.69 0.14
C SER A 54 -4.40 -0.32 -1.06
N SER A 55 -5.00 -1.31 -1.71
CA SER A 55 -5.80 -1.09 -2.92
C SER A 55 -7.10 -1.88 -2.98
N LEU A 56 -8.06 -1.32 -3.72
CA LEU A 56 -9.34 -1.95 -4.05
C LEU A 56 -9.51 -1.97 -5.57
N LYS A 57 -9.76 -3.14 -6.16
CA LYS A 57 -9.97 -3.28 -7.60
C LYS A 57 -11.31 -3.96 -7.90
N ILE A 58 -12.04 -3.43 -8.87
CA ILE A 58 -13.29 -3.99 -9.40
C ILE A 58 -13.21 -4.13 -10.93
N SER A 59 -14.05 -5.01 -11.47
CA SER A 59 -14.31 -5.12 -12.91
C SER A 59 -15.79 -4.85 -13.17
N PHE A 60 -16.11 -4.08 -14.20
CA PHE A 60 -17.48 -3.77 -14.58
C PHE A 60 -17.63 -3.66 -16.10
N ASP A 61 -18.85 -3.81 -16.61
CA ASP A 61 -19.22 -3.44 -17.97
C ASP A 61 -20.12 -2.20 -17.89
N GLY A 62 -19.67 -1.05 -18.39
CA GLY A 62 -20.36 0.23 -18.19
C GLY A 62 -19.47 1.43 -18.54
N THR A 63 -19.85 2.62 -18.07
CA THR A 63 -19.21 3.89 -18.50
C THR A 63 -18.58 4.69 -17.35
N GLY A 64 -18.67 4.21 -16.11
CA GLY A 64 -18.13 4.92 -14.96
C GLY A 64 -18.46 4.27 -13.62
N ALA A 65 -17.79 4.77 -12.57
CA ALA A 65 -17.99 4.35 -11.20
C ALA A 65 -17.57 5.44 -10.21
N SER A 66 -18.17 5.42 -9.02
CA SER A 66 -17.83 6.25 -7.87
C SER A 66 -17.60 5.39 -6.62
N ALA A 67 -16.95 5.94 -5.60
CA ALA A 67 -16.82 5.29 -4.29
C ALA A 67 -17.30 6.21 -3.17
N VAL A 68 -17.96 5.65 -2.16
CA VAL A 68 -18.28 6.35 -0.92
C VAL A 68 -17.17 6.08 0.08
N MET A 69 -16.48 7.13 0.52
CA MET A 69 -15.31 7.05 1.40
C MET A 69 -15.33 8.17 2.43
N GLN A 70 -14.58 7.96 3.50
CA GLN A 70 -14.30 8.96 4.54
C GLN A 70 -12.86 8.81 5.00
N ASP A 71 -12.11 9.89 5.05
CA ASP A 71 -10.79 9.88 5.65
C ASP A 71 -10.83 10.25 7.14
N GLU A 72 -9.92 9.73 7.95
CA GLU A 72 -9.85 10.10 9.36
C GLU A 72 -9.41 11.55 9.54
N ARG A 73 -8.44 12.02 8.73
CA ARG A 73 -7.80 13.32 8.91
C ARG A 73 -7.96 14.27 7.73
N GLY A 74 -8.46 13.76 6.61
CA GLY A 74 -8.46 14.50 5.35
C GLY A 74 -7.03 14.69 4.83
N GLU A 75 -6.15 13.71 5.02
CA GLU A 75 -4.75 13.78 4.62
C GLU A 75 -4.36 12.66 3.65
N ASN A 76 -5.24 11.71 3.34
CA ASN A 76 -4.89 10.64 2.41
C ASN A 76 -5.18 10.96 0.95
N TYR A 77 -4.25 10.55 0.09
CA TYR A 77 -4.36 10.64 -1.37
C TYR A 77 -4.47 9.24 -1.98
N PHE A 78 -5.23 9.12 -3.06
CA PHE A 78 -5.42 7.89 -3.80
C PHE A 78 -5.18 8.10 -5.30
N THR A 79 -4.46 7.18 -5.92
CA THR A 79 -4.37 7.09 -7.39
C THR A 79 -5.56 6.29 -7.91
N ILE A 80 -6.23 6.83 -8.93
CA ILE A 80 -7.30 6.13 -9.65
C ILE A 80 -6.72 5.58 -10.96
N ILE A 81 -6.88 4.28 -11.15
CA ILE A 81 -6.35 3.56 -12.29
C ILE A 81 -7.53 2.90 -13.01
N VAL A 82 -7.67 3.15 -14.31
CA VAL A 82 -8.66 2.50 -15.17
C VAL A 82 -7.93 1.79 -16.30
N ASP A 83 -8.22 0.51 -16.49
CA ASP A 83 -7.58 -0.34 -17.52
C ASP A 83 -6.05 -0.23 -17.50
N ASP A 84 -5.51 -0.35 -16.28
CA ASP A 84 -4.08 -0.28 -15.95
C ASP A 84 -3.40 1.06 -16.32
N LYS A 85 -4.18 2.12 -16.56
CA LYS A 85 -3.70 3.49 -16.78
C LYS A 85 -4.12 4.40 -15.62
N VAL A 86 -3.19 5.19 -15.11
CA VAL A 86 -3.52 6.26 -14.16
C VAL A 86 -4.38 7.30 -14.87
N VAL A 87 -5.58 7.56 -14.34
CA VAL A 87 -6.51 8.54 -14.93
C VAL A 87 -6.68 9.77 -14.06
N ASN A 88 -6.52 9.64 -12.74
CA ASN A 88 -6.66 10.75 -11.81
C ASN A 88 -5.99 10.46 -10.45
N THR A 89 -5.85 11.49 -9.62
CA THR A 89 -5.54 11.37 -8.19
C THR A 89 -6.62 12.14 -7.41
N ILE A 90 -7.08 11.57 -6.30
CA ILE A 90 -8.03 12.23 -5.39
C ILE A 90 -7.43 12.44 -4.02
N HIS A 91 -7.73 13.59 -3.44
CA HIS A 91 -7.50 13.91 -2.03
C HIS A 91 -8.81 13.67 -1.29
N LEU A 92 -8.78 12.85 -0.24
CA LEU A 92 -9.97 12.57 0.54
C LEU A 92 -10.17 13.61 1.64
N ASP A 93 -11.43 13.92 1.87
CA ASP A 93 -11.91 14.76 2.95
C ASP A 93 -12.28 13.91 4.18
N ASN A 94 -12.41 14.56 5.34
CA ASN A 94 -12.78 13.90 6.60
C ASN A 94 -14.29 13.61 6.73
N THR A 95 -15.10 14.05 5.78
CA THR A 95 -16.53 13.76 5.67
C THR A 95 -16.80 12.54 4.78
N LYS A 96 -17.79 11.74 5.18
CA LYS A 96 -18.28 10.61 4.38
C LYS A 96 -19.03 11.13 3.16
N GLN A 97 -18.46 10.94 1.97
CA GLN A 97 -19.04 11.41 0.72
C GLN A 97 -18.69 10.51 -0.46
N ALA A 98 -19.36 10.74 -1.60
CA ALA A 98 -19.09 10.04 -2.84
C ALA A 98 -18.03 10.78 -3.67
N TYR A 99 -17.04 10.03 -4.16
CA TYR A 99 -16.00 10.51 -5.07
C TYR A 99 -16.21 9.86 -6.43
N THR A 100 -16.37 10.68 -7.48
CA THR A 100 -16.35 10.19 -8.86
C THR A 100 -14.95 9.70 -9.18
N LEU A 101 -14.85 8.43 -9.58
CA LEU A 101 -13.55 7.82 -9.88
C LEU A 101 -13.31 7.75 -11.39
N ALA A 102 -14.36 7.41 -12.14
CA ALA A 102 -14.35 7.44 -13.60
C ALA A 102 -15.74 7.76 -14.12
N GLU A 103 -15.80 8.52 -15.20
CA GLU A 103 -17.02 8.88 -15.92
C GLU A 103 -16.71 9.00 -17.42
N ASN A 104 -17.75 8.92 -18.26
CA ASN A 104 -17.63 9.06 -19.71
C ASN A 104 -16.64 8.09 -20.36
N LEU A 105 -16.43 6.91 -19.76
CA LEU A 105 -15.71 5.83 -20.41
C LEU A 105 -16.52 5.32 -21.62
N PRO A 106 -15.87 4.81 -22.67
CA PRO A 106 -16.56 4.07 -23.72
C PRO A 106 -17.42 2.96 -23.11
N SER A 107 -18.56 2.63 -23.72
CA SER A 107 -19.33 1.47 -23.25
C SER A 107 -18.52 0.19 -23.46
N GLY A 108 -18.37 -0.60 -22.39
CA GLY A 108 -17.70 -1.89 -22.44
C GLY A 108 -17.10 -2.28 -21.09
N LYS A 109 -16.24 -3.29 -21.13
CA LYS A 109 -15.58 -3.85 -19.94
C LYS A 109 -14.40 -3.00 -19.52
N HIS A 110 -14.38 -2.66 -18.23
CA HIS A 110 -13.32 -1.90 -17.59
C HIS A 110 -12.88 -2.55 -16.28
N THR A 111 -11.63 -2.28 -15.91
CA THR A 111 -11.16 -2.44 -14.53
C THR A 111 -10.94 -1.08 -13.90
N LEU A 112 -11.23 -0.97 -12.61
CA LEU A 112 -10.94 0.23 -11.82
C LEU A 112 -10.23 -0.17 -10.54
N GLU A 113 -9.11 0.50 -10.24
CA GLU A 113 -8.35 0.35 -9.00
C GLU A 113 -8.21 1.70 -8.28
N LEU A 114 -8.50 1.69 -6.99
CA LEU A 114 -8.11 2.73 -6.04
C LEU A 114 -6.86 2.27 -5.31
N PHE A 115 -5.77 3.04 -5.38
CA PHE A 115 -4.50 2.74 -4.72
C PHE A 115 -4.15 3.85 -3.72
N LYS A 116 -4.00 3.50 -2.43
CA LYS A 116 -3.62 4.46 -1.38
C LYS A 116 -2.16 4.89 -1.56
N ARG A 117 -1.92 6.18 -1.77
CA ARG A 117 -0.56 6.74 -1.98
C ARG A 117 0.18 6.94 -0.65
N THR A 118 -0.51 7.55 0.30
CA THR A 118 0.04 8.01 1.58
C THR A 118 0.22 6.88 2.59
N GLU A 119 1.20 7.00 3.48
CA GLU A 119 1.44 6.10 4.59
C GLU A 119 0.39 6.24 5.70
N TRP A 120 0.51 5.42 6.75
CA TRP A 120 -0.52 5.37 7.79
C TRP A 120 -0.51 6.55 8.75
N ASP A 121 0.59 7.31 8.83
CA ASP A 121 0.67 8.46 9.73
C ASP A 121 -0.29 9.60 9.33
N LYS A 122 -0.79 9.58 8.10
CA LYS A 122 -1.87 10.43 7.54
C LYS A 122 -3.28 9.97 7.94
N GLY A 123 -3.38 8.97 8.82
CA GLY A 123 -4.65 8.43 9.30
C GLY A 123 -5.19 7.30 8.43
N LYS A 124 -6.25 6.66 8.92
CA LYS A 124 -6.95 5.58 8.18
C LYS A 124 -8.01 6.15 7.24
N THR A 125 -8.31 5.39 6.19
CA THR A 125 -9.43 5.67 5.28
C THR A 125 -10.50 4.58 5.42
N LEU A 126 -11.77 5.00 5.52
CA LEU A 126 -12.94 4.13 5.52
C LEU A 126 -13.53 4.07 4.11
N PHE A 127 -13.60 2.88 3.53
CA PHE A 127 -14.30 2.60 2.28
C PHE A 127 -15.62 1.91 2.54
N TYR A 128 -16.73 2.48 2.06
CA TYR A 128 -18.07 1.96 2.30
C TYR A 128 -18.63 1.16 1.11
N GLN A 129 -18.51 1.70 -0.11
CA GLN A 129 -19.04 1.05 -1.30
C GLN A 129 -18.50 1.65 -2.61
N PHE A 130 -18.53 0.86 -3.68
CA PHE A 130 -18.58 1.37 -5.05
C PHE A 130 -20.02 1.52 -5.53
N THR A 131 -20.26 2.49 -6.40
CA THR A 131 -21.51 2.66 -7.15
C THR A 131 -21.16 2.72 -8.62
N LEU A 132 -21.69 1.80 -9.43
CA LEU A 132 -21.49 1.83 -10.88
C LEU A 132 -22.46 2.81 -11.54
N ALA A 133 -22.08 3.34 -12.69
CA ALA A 133 -22.95 4.16 -13.53
C ALA A 133 -24.25 3.40 -13.89
N LYS A 134 -25.28 4.15 -14.31
CA LYS A 134 -26.55 3.55 -14.75
C LYS A 134 -26.29 2.53 -15.87
N GLU A 135 -27.08 1.47 -15.87
CA GLU A 135 -27.03 0.38 -16.88
C GLU A 135 -25.74 -0.46 -16.87
N ALA A 136 -24.77 -0.14 -15.99
CA ALA A 136 -23.57 -0.93 -15.83
C ALA A 136 -23.87 -2.28 -15.16
N THR A 137 -23.03 -3.28 -15.43
CA THR A 137 -23.03 -4.57 -14.75
C THR A 137 -21.73 -4.77 -13.99
N ALA A 138 -21.81 -5.25 -12.75
CA ALA A 138 -20.62 -5.65 -12.00
C ALA A 138 -20.18 -7.04 -12.45
N LEU A 139 -18.90 -7.18 -12.78
CA LEU A 139 -18.30 -8.44 -13.18
C LEU A 139 -17.70 -9.14 -11.96
N THR A 140 -17.16 -10.35 -12.16
CA THR A 140 -16.41 -11.05 -11.11
C THR A 140 -15.18 -10.23 -10.70
N ALA A 141 -14.74 -10.42 -9.46
CA ALA A 141 -13.54 -9.74 -8.97
C ALA A 141 -12.35 -9.97 -9.91
N PRO A 142 -11.51 -8.94 -10.13
CA PRO A 142 -10.25 -9.10 -10.86
C PRO A 142 -9.43 -10.27 -10.31
N GLU A 143 -8.81 -11.01 -11.23
CA GLU A 143 -7.93 -12.12 -10.87
C GLU A 143 -6.78 -11.62 -9.99
N ALA A 144 -6.48 -12.41 -8.97
CA ALA A 144 -5.34 -12.12 -8.12
C ALA A 144 -4.05 -12.42 -8.88
N LYS A 145 -3.07 -11.51 -8.82
CA LYS A 145 -1.73 -11.76 -9.35
C LYS A 145 -1.12 -12.98 -8.65
N LYS A 146 -0.45 -13.84 -9.42
CA LYS A 146 0.13 -15.10 -8.89
C LYS A 146 1.29 -14.84 -7.95
N ARG A 147 2.15 -13.90 -8.33
CA ARG A 147 3.35 -13.49 -7.60
C ARG A 147 2.98 -12.53 -6.48
N LYS A 148 3.71 -12.57 -5.36
CA LYS A 148 3.46 -11.76 -4.16
C LYS A 148 4.76 -11.26 -3.57
N ILE A 149 4.84 -9.95 -3.32
CA ILE A 149 5.97 -9.32 -2.64
C ILE A 149 5.45 -8.54 -1.43
N GLU A 150 6.12 -8.65 -0.29
CA GLU A 150 5.91 -7.75 0.85
C GLU A 150 7.15 -6.92 1.14
N PHE A 151 6.96 -5.62 1.36
CA PHE A 151 8.01 -4.69 1.72
C PHE A 151 7.86 -4.26 3.18
N PHE A 152 8.96 -4.27 3.92
CA PHE A 152 9.11 -3.64 5.23
C PHE A 152 10.11 -2.51 5.13
N GLY A 153 9.72 -1.29 5.45
CA GLY A 153 10.58 -0.14 5.18
C GLY A 153 10.26 1.13 5.94
N ASN A 154 10.98 2.18 5.59
CA ASN A 154 10.84 3.52 6.15
C ASN A 154 10.30 4.51 5.08
N SER A 155 10.59 5.80 5.24
CA SER A 155 10.14 6.90 4.36
C SER A 155 10.47 6.66 2.89
N ILE A 156 11.62 6.05 2.60
CA ILE A 156 12.05 5.71 1.24
C ILE A 156 11.05 4.75 0.58
N THR A 157 10.51 3.80 1.36
CA THR A 157 9.54 2.80 0.87
C THR A 157 8.12 3.37 0.80
N CYS A 158 7.80 4.36 1.65
CA CYS A 158 6.55 5.11 1.58
C CYS A 158 6.44 5.99 0.33
N GLY A 159 7.56 6.34 -0.32
CA GLY A 159 7.59 7.38 -1.36
C GLY A 159 7.59 8.79 -0.77
N TYR A 160 8.14 8.97 0.44
CA TYR A 160 8.16 10.28 1.11
C TYR A 160 8.89 11.33 0.26
N ALA A 161 8.23 12.47 0.04
CA ALA A 161 8.74 13.63 -0.71
C ALA A 161 9.17 13.34 -2.16
N ASP A 162 8.77 12.20 -2.74
CA ASP A 162 9.22 11.80 -4.08
C ASP A 162 8.72 12.75 -5.19
N GLU A 163 7.55 13.36 -4.99
CA GLU A 163 6.95 14.37 -5.86
C GLU A 163 7.31 15.82 -5.47
N ASP A 164 8.14 16.04 -4.45
CA ASP A 164 8.60 17.40 -4.12
C ASP A 164 9.67 17.90 -5.09
N THR A 165 9.26 18.75 -6.03
CA THR A 165 10.15 19.36 -7.03
C THR A 165 10.90 20.60 -6.51
N THR A 166 10.62 21.08 -5.29
CA THR A 166 11.24 22.30 -4.75
C THR A 166 12.58 22.04 -4.07
N GLY A 167 12.92 20.78 -3.80
CA GLY A 167 14.12 20.39 -3.07
C GLY A 167 14.06 20.66 -1.56
N GLN A 168 12.88 20.98 -1.02
CA GLN A 168 12.67 21.24 0.42
C GLN A 168 12.44 19.97 1.23
N ASP A 169 12.39 18.81 0.58
CA ASP A 169 12.17 17.49 1.19
C ASP A 169 10.83 17.41 1.95
N ARG A 170 9.79 17.99 1.37
CA ARG A 170 8.46 18.06 1.97
C ARG A 170 7.75 16.72 1.79
N GLY A 171 7.55 15.96 2.86
CA GLY A 171 6.70 14.76 2.82
C GLY A 171 5.36 14.93 3.53
N SER A 172 4.75 16.11 3.40
CA SER A 172 3.30 16.20 3.60
C SER A 172 2.59 15.41 2.50
N ALA A 173 1.36 14.99 2.78
CA ALA A 173 0.55 14.11 1.93
C ALA A 173 0.58 14.38 0.40
N PRO A 174 0.47 15.64 -0.09
CA PRO A 174 0.46 15.88 -1.54
C PRO A 174 1.78 15.53 -2.25
N TYR A 175 2.89 15.39 -1.52
CA TYR A 175 4.21 15.12 -2.07
C TYR A 175 4.69 13.68 -1.84
N GLU A 176 3.86 12.83 -1.22
CA GLU A 176 4.16 11.42 -0.99
C GLU A 176 3.37 10.55 -1.97
N ASN A 177 4.09 9.78 -2.80
CA ASN A 177 3.48 8.88 -3.77
C ASN A 177 3.95 7.44 -3.66
N GLY A 178 3.35 6.68 -2.74
CA GLY A 178 3.58 5.24 -2.64
C GLY A 178 3.25 4.43 -3.91
N TYR A 179 2.53 4.99 -4.89
CA TYR A 179 2.33 4.34 -6.19
C TYR A 179 3.60 4.43 -7.05
N LEU A 180 4.41 5.48 -6.91
CA LEU A 180 5.65 5.69 -7.66
C LEU A 180 6.91 5.35 -6.85
N SER A 181 6.76 4.80 -5.64
CA SER A 181 7.89 4.30 -4.87
C SER A 181 8.57 3.12 -5.56
N TYR A 182 9.87 2.94 -5.30
CA TYR A 182 10.67 1.84 -5.85
C TYR A 182 10.03 0.46 -5.58
N ALA A 183 9.37 0.33 -4.43
CA ALA A 183 8.72 -0.89 -3.98
C ALA A 183 7.50 -1.23 -4.86
N ALA A 184 6.61 -0.26 -5.09
CA ALA A 184 5.44 -0.44 -5.93
C ALA A 184 5.83 -0.64 -7.41
N LEU A 185 6.85 0.09 -7.89
CA LEU A 185 7.41 -0.07 -9.23
C LEU A 185 7.97 -1.48 -9.45
N THR A 186 8.77 -1.98 -8.51
CA THR A 186 9.31 -3.36 -8.54
C THR A 186 8.20 -4.40 -8.58
N ALA A 187 7.18 -4.26 -7.72
CA ALA A 187 6.05 -5.20 -7.71
C ALA A 187 5.24 -5.18 -9.01
N ARG A 188 5.06 -4.00 -9.62
CA ARG A 188 4.41 -3.89 -10.94
C ARG A 188 5.24 -4.56 -12.05
N HIS A 189 6.55 -4.37 -12.07
CA HIS A 189 7.45 -5.02 -13.05
C HIS A 189 7.26 -6.53 -13.07
N PHE A 190 7.25 -7.17 -11.91
CA PHE A 190 7.08 -8.62 -11.81
C PHE A 190 5.63 -9.10 -11.94
N ASN A 191 4.66 -8.21 -12.20
CA ASN A 191 3.24 -8.50 -12.13
C ASN A 191 2.87 -9.21 -10.82
N ALA A 192 3.34 -8.66 -9.69
CA ALA A 192 3.13 -9.19 -8.35
C ALA A 192 2.09 -8.37 -7.57
N GLN A 193 1.43 -9.03 -6.61
CA GLN A 193 0.74 -8.35 -5.52
C GLN A 193 1.77 -7.61 -4.67
N TYR A 194 1.35 -6.47 -4.14
CA TYR A 194 2.18 -5.57 -3.37
C TYR A 194 1.55 -5.34 -2.00
N VAL A 195 2.30 -5.65 -0.94
CA VAL A 195 1.95 -5.26 0.43
C VAL A 195 3.11 -4.46 0.98
N CYS A 196 2.82 -3.31 1.59
CA CYS A 196 3.84 -2.46 2.20
C CYS A 196 3.53 -2.20 3.66
N THR A 197 4.44 -2.59 4.55
CA THR A 197 4.40 -2.27 5.98
C THR A 197 5.54 -1.31 6.27
N SER A 198 5.31 -0.02 6.03
CA SER A 198 6.33 1.02 6.16
C SER A 198 5.84 2.23 6.95
N LYS A 199 6.82 2.98 7.48
CA LYS A 199 6.58 4.25 8.17
C LYS A 199 7.77 5.20 8.03
N SER A 200 7.52 6.44 7.63
CA SER A 200 8.55 7.47 7.62
C SER A 200 9.19 7.63 8.99
N GLY A 201 10.52 7.65 9.01
CA GLY A 201 11.31 7.77 10.22
C GLY A 201 11.45 6.51 11.10
N ILE A 202 10.91 5.36 10.69
CA ILE A 202 11.04 4.12 11.46
C ILE A 202 12.42 3.48 11.29
N GLY A 203 12.97 2.95 12.38
CA GLY A 203 14.17 2.12 12.39
C GLY A 203 13.96 0.77 13.07
N ILE A 204 15.05 0.02 13.23
CA ILE A 204 15.01 -1.31 13.87
C ILE A 204 15.37 -1.24 15.35
N THR A 205 16.37 -0.45 15.70
CA THR A 205 16.84 -0.24 17.07
C THR A 205 16.32 1.08 17.64
N VAL A 206 16.18 2.11 16.80
CA VAL A 206 15.68 3.42 17.17
C VAL A 206 14.97 4.09 15.99
N SER A 207 13.93 4.86 16.28
CA SER A 207 13.16 5.65 15.30
C SER A 207 13.09 7.11 15.74
N TRP A 208 12.57 8.00 14.88
CA TRP A 208 12.32 9.41 15.23
C TRP A 208 11.15 9.63 16.22
N PHE A 209 10.49 8.56 16.64
CA PHE A 209 9.33 8.51 17.55
C PHE A 209 9.38 7.19 18.36
N PRO A 210 8.58 7.03 19.42
CA PRO A 210 8.67 5.88 20.34
C PRO A 210 8.00 4.61 19.78
N LEU A 211 8.38 4.20 18.57
CA LEU A 211 7.94 2.95 17.93
C LEU A 211 9.01 2.49 16.94
N ILE A 212 9.46 1.24 17.04
CA ILE A 212 10.42 0.63 16.08
C ILE A 212 9.75 -0.44 15.23
N MET A 213 10.34 -0.78 14.08
CA MET A 213 9.77 -1.76 13.16
C MET A 213 9.48 -3.12 13.82
N PRO A 214 10.36 -3.70 14.68
CA PRO A 214 10.05 -4.94 15.39
C PRO A 214 8.78 -4.90 16.27
N GLU A 215 8.32 -3.71 16.68
CA GLU A 215 7.10 -3.50 17.46
C GLU A 215 5.85 -3.25 16.58
N MET A 216 6.05 -2.96 15.28
CA MET A 216 5.01 -2.56 14.33
C MET A 216 4.75 -3.60 13.23
N TYR A 217 5.77 -4.38 12.83
CA TYR A 217 5.75 -5.20 11.61
C TYR A 217 4.60 -6.22 11.53
N ASN A 218 4.08 -6.65 12.67
CA ASN A 218 3.01 -7.63 12.78
C ASN A 218 1.62 -7.00 12.95
N ARG A 219 1.49 -5.67 12.87
CA ARG A 219 0.20 -5.00 13.11
C ARG A 219 -0.71 -5.05 11.89
N LEU A 220 -2.01 -5.20 12.13
CA LEU A 220 -3.04 -4.93 11.12
C LEU A 220 -3.37 -3.43 11.13
N ASP A 221 -3.87 -2.95 12.27
CA ASP A 221 -4.02 -1.52 12.54
C ASP A 221 -2.70 -1.00 13.16
N PRO A 222 -1.98 -0.08 12.51
CA PRO A 222 -0.72 0.44 13.03
C PRO A 222 -0.86 1.18 14.36
N THR A 223 -2.04 1.73 14.65
CA THR A 223 -2.30 2.55 15.84
C THR A 223 -2.61 1.73 17.09
N ASP A 224 -3.07 0.49 16.91
CA ASP A 224 -3.39 -0.44 17.99
C ASP A 224 -2.26 -1.47 18.19
N PRO A 225 -1.49 -1.41 19.29
CA PRO A 225 -0.41 -2.36 19.56
C PRO A 225 -0.90 -3.80 19.80
N THR A 226 -2.20 -4.01 20.01
CA THR A 226 -2.81 -5.34 20.17
C THR A 226 -3.36 -5.89 18.84
N SER A 227 -3.57 -5.03 17.85
CA SER A 227 -4.08 -5.40 16.54
C SER A 227 -3.04 -6.19 15.76
N THR A 228 -3.26 -7.50 15.60
CA THR A 228 -2.29 -8.40 14.96
C THR A 228 -2.75 -8.81 13.56
N TRP A 229 -1.87 -8.67 12.58
CA TRP A 229 -2.06 -9.17 11.23
C TRP A 229 -2.02 -10.70 11.19
N ASN A 230 -3.03 -11.30 10.55
CA ASN A 230 -3.01 -12.72 10.24
C ASN A 230 -2.15 -12.97 8.99
N PHE A 231 -0.90 -13.34 9.21
CA PHE A 231 0.09 -13.70 8.18
C PHE A 231 -0.33 -14.85 7.24
N LYS A 232 -1.39 -15.61 7.56
CA LYS A 232 -1.95 -16.61 6.63
C LYS A 232 -2.81 -16.00 5.51
N LYS A 233 -3.29 -14.75 5.67
CA LYS A 233 -4.07 -14.05 4.65
C LYS A 233 -3.23 -13.63 3.44
N TYR A 234 -1.93 -13.42 3.65
CA TYR A 234 -0.97 -13.07 2.61
C TYR A 234 0.37 -13.73 2.89
N THR A 235 0.77 -14.69 2.06
CA THR A 235 2.08 -15.33 2.14
C THR A 235 2.87 -14.95 0.89
N PRO A 236 3.88 -14.08 1.00
CA PRO A 236 4.66 -13.62 -0.13
C PRO A 236 5.66 -14.67 -0.63
N ASP A 237 5.98 -14.60 -1.92
CA ASP A 237 7.11 -15.32 -2.52
C ASP A 237 8.43 -14.62 -2.17
N VAL A 238 8.39 -13.28 -2.09
CA VAL A 238 9.55 -12.44 -1.77
C VAL A 238 9.19 -11.44 -0.66
N VAL A 239 10.08 -11.30 0.31
CA VAL A 239 10.05 -10.20 1.29
C VAL A 239 11.25 -9.30 1.04
N VAL A 240 11.04 -7.99 1.01
CA VAL A 240 12.12 -7.00 0.93
C VAL A 240 12.12 -6.18 2.21
N ILE A 241 13.26 -6.10 2.89
CA ILE A 241 13.45 -5.31 4.10
C ILE A 241 14.42 -4.17 3.76
N ASN A 242 13.96 -2.92 3.70
CA ASN A 242 14.81 -1.75 3.48
C ASN A 242 14.75 -0.80 4.69
N LEU A 243 15.59 -1.09 5.68
CA LEU A 243 15.62 -0.44 7.00
C LEU A 243 17.07 -0.20 7.42
N PHE A 244 17.27 0.53 8.53
CA PHE A 244 18.54 1.09 9.04
C PHE A 244 18.93 2.50 8.60
N GLN A 245 18.22 3.12 7.64
CA GLN A 245 18.50 4.52 7.31
C GLN A 245 18.35 5.44 8.52
N ASN A 246 17.27 5.32 9.29
CA ASN A 246 17.03 6.17 10.46
C ASN A 246 17.97 5.83 11.62
N ASP A 247 18.19 4.54 11.87
CA ASP A 247 19.17 4.07 12.84
C ASP A 247 20.55 4.70 12.58
N SER A 248 20.99 4.76 11.32
CA SER A 248 22.28 5.32 10.90
C SER A 248 22.52 6.76 11.32
N TRP A 249 21.45 7.53 11.47
CA TRP A 249 21.53 8.93 11.90
C TRP A 249 21.39 9.04 13.41
N ILE A 250 20.40 8.37 13.99
CA ILE A 250 20.01 8.61 15.38
C ILE A 250 21.03 8.03 16.36
N VAL A 251 21.71 6.92 16.05
CA VAL A 251 22.77 6.37 16.94
C VAL A 251 23.94 7.34 17.15
N ASN A 252 24.04 8.39 16.31
CA ASN A 252 25.05 9.45 16.43
C ASN A 252 24.51 10.72 17.12
N GLN A 253 23.30 10.68 17.67
CA GLN A 253 22.61 11.82 18.28
C GLN A 253 22.30 11.55 19.77
N PRO A 254 23.28 11.61 20.68
CA PRO A 254 23.08 11.28 22.09
C PRO A 254 22.08 12.18 22.82
N ASN A 255 21.78 13.36 22.25
CA ASN A 255 20.79 14.28 22.79
C ASN A 255 19.36 14.02 22.30
N ASN A 256 19.17 13.17 21.29
CA ASN A 256 17.85 12.81 20.79
C ASN A 256 17.05 12.06 21.89
N PRO A 257 15.79 12.43 22.17
CA PRO A 257 14.99 11.75 23.20
C PRO A 257 14.84 10.25 22.95
N GLN A 258 14.67 9.83 21.70
CA GLN A 258 14.50 8.42 21.34
C GLN A 258 15.82 7.64 21.45
N PHE A 259 16.96 8.30 21.19
CA PHE A 259 18.26 7.72 21.50
C PHE A 259 18.37 7.42 23.01
N LYS A 260 18.05 8.41 23.85
CA LYS A 260 18.15 8.27 25.32
C LYS A 260 17.24 7.18 25.85
N GLU A 261 16.03 7.09 25.33
CA GLU A 261 15.08 6.03 25.69
C GLU A 261 15.60 4.64 25.30
N ARG A 262 16.18 4.50 24.10
CA ARG A 262 16.60 3.19 23.57
C ARG A 262 17.97 2.74 24.09
N PHE A 263 18.89 3.67 24.36
CA PHE A 263 20.29 3.35 24.63
C PHE A 263 20.87 4.04 25.89
N GLY A 264 20.10 4.90 26.56
CA GLY A 264 20.59 5.69 27.69
C GLY A 264 21.61 6.75 27.24
N SER A 265 22.80 6.74 27.83
CA SER A 265 23.86 7.73 27.55
C SER A 265 24.91 7.27 26.54
N LYS A 266 24.87 6.00 26.10
CA LYS A 266 25.90 5.39 25.26
C LYS A 266 25.28 4.82 23.99
N ALA A 267 25.92 5.08 22.85
CA ALA A 267 25.47 4.51 21.57
C ALA A 267 25.59 2.98 21.60
N PRO A 268 24.72 2.25 20.88
CA PRO A 268 24.81 0.81 20.80
C PRO A 268 26.11 0.40 20.09
N GLU A 269 26.74 -0.65 20.60
CA GLU A 269 27.91 -1.25 19.95
C GLU A 269 27.49 -1.95 18.64
N PRO A 270 28.40 -2.08 17.65
CA PRO A 270 28.10 -2.75 16.38
C PRO A 270 27.44 -4.13 16.54
N GLU A 271 27.87 -4.93 17.51
CA GLU A 271 27.33 -6.26 17.78
C GLU A 271 25.85 -6.21 18.21
N GLN A 272 25.43 -5.16 18.92
CA GLN A 272 24.04 -4.96 19.32
C GLN A 272 23.16 -4.62 18.11
N ILE A 273 23.67 -3.77 17.20
CA ILE A 273 22.99 -3.41 15.95
C ILE A 273 22.83 -4.64 15.05
N ILE A 274 23.91 -5.40 14.84
CA ILE A 274 23.91 -6.64 14.04
C ILE A 274 22.91 -7.65 14.62
N LYS A 275 22.93 -7.85 15.94
CA LYS A 275 22.00 -8.76 16.62
C LYS A 275 20.54 -8.32 16.43
N ALA A 276 20.24 -7.03 16.55
CA ALA A 276 18.88 -6.53 16.39
C ALA A 276 18.33 -6.78 14.97
N TYR A 277 19.13 -6.52 13.92
CA TYR A 277 18.71 -6.82 12.54
C TYR A 277 18.50 -8.32 12.35
N LYS A 278 19.43 -9.15 12.83
CA LYS A 278 19.34 -10.62 12.77
C LYS A 278 18.02 -11.12 13.39
N GLU A 279 17.67 -10.63 14.59
CA GLU A 279 16.44 -11.05 15.26
C GLU A 279 15.17 -10.56 14.54
N PHE A 280 15.21 -9.38 13.91
CA PHE A 280 14.11 -8.93 13.06
C PHE A 280 13.94 -9.81 11.82
N VAL A 281 15.03 -10.15 11.12
CA VAL A 281 14.95 -11.06 9.98
C VAL A 281 14.44 -12.45 10.40
N LYS A 282 14.82 -12.94 11.59
CA LYS A 282 14.27 -14.19 12.16
C LYS A 282 12.78 -14.12 12.42
N SER A 283 12.26 -12.98 12.90
CA SER A 283 10.81 -12.82 13.12
C SER A 283 10.04 -12.90 11.80
N ILE A 284 10.56 -12.29 10.73
CA ILE A 284 10.01 -12.40 9.37
C ILE A 284 10.09 -13.84 8.86
N ARG A 285 11.24 -14.50 8.96
CA ARG A 285 11.40 -15.90 8.55
C ARG A 285 10.44 -16.83 9.28
N LYS A 286 10.15 -16.59 10.56
CA LYS A 286 9.21 -17.38 11.37
C LYS A 286 7.78 -17.35 10.81
N VAL A 287 7.32 -16.19 10.35
CA VAL A 287 5.96 -16.04 9.79
C VAL A 287 5.91 -16.39 8.30
N TYR A 288 7.03 -16.26 7.59
CA TYR A 288 7.18 -16.59 6.17
C TYR A 288 8.31 -17.60 5.94
N PRO A 289 8.10 -18.89 6.28
CA PRO A 289 9.16 -19.90 6.26
C PRO A 289 9.69 -20.23 4.85
N LYS A 290 8.93 -19.92 3.80
CA LYS A 290 9.28 -20.24 2.41
C LYS A 290 9.68 -19.04 1.55
N ALA A 291 9.45 -17.81 2.04
CA ALA A 291 9.71 -16.62 1.24
C ALA A 291 11.22 -16.45 0.99
N GLN A 292 11.59 -15.94 -0.17
CA GLN A 292 12.94 -15.40 -0.36
C GLN A 292 13.00 -14.03 0.32
N ILE A 293 13.98 -13.80 1.20
CA ILE A 293 14.09 -12.54 1.94
C ILE A 293 15.27 -11.76 1.38
N ILE A 294 15.03 -10.54 0.92
CA ILE A 294 16.05 -9.62 0.46
C ILE A 294 16.23 -8.57 1.57
N CYS A 295 17.34 -8.68 2.29
CA CYS A 295 17.79 -7.69 3.26
C CYS A 295 18.47 -6.56 2.50
N ALA A 296 17.67 -5.55 2.13
CA ALA A 296 18.11 -4.40 1.37
C ALA A 296 18.55 -3.24 2.29
N LEU A 297 19.37 -2.34 1.74
CA LEU A 297 19.61 -1.01 2.30
C LEU A 297 19.93 -0.04 1.17
N GLY A 298 19.32 1.15 1.21
CA GLY A 298 19.59 2.24 0.28
C GLY A 298 18.36 3.09 -0.02
N SER A 299 18.51 4.19 -0.74
CA SER A 299 19.72 4.71 -1.42
C SER A 299 20.32 5.95 -0.74
N MET A 300 20.01 6.20 0.54
CA MET A 300 20.49 7.38 1.28
C MET A 300 21.81 7.09 2.04
N ASP A 301 22.20 8.00 2.93
CA ASP A 301 23.53 8.05 3.57
C ASP A 301 24.01 6.75 4.22
N ALA A 302 23.10 5.87 4.64
CA ALA A 302 23.48 4.56 5.19
C ALA A 302 24.22 3.68 4.17
N THR A 303 24.17 4.01 2.87
CA THR A 303 24.91 3.33 1.78
C THR A 303 26.05 4.16 1.21
N LYS A 304 26.37 5.32 1.81
CA LYS A 304 27.52 6.13 1.38
C LYS A 304 28.81 5.33 1.52
N ALA A 305 29.76 5.56 0.62
CA ALA A 305 31.07 4.90 0.68
C ALA A 305 31.72 5.08 2.07
N GLY A 306 32.19 3.97 2.65
CA GLY A 306 32.74 3.92 4.00
C GLY A 306 31.70 3.73 5.13
N SER A 307 30.41 3.73 4.82
CA SER A 307 29.36 3.41 5.79
C SER A 307 29.50 1.96 6.28
N PRO A 308 29.42 1.69 7.59
CA PRO A 308 29.50 0.33 8.12
C PRO A 308 28.17 -0.44 8.02
N TRP A 309 27.07 0.25 7.69
CA TRP A 309 25.71 -0.31 7.76
C TRP A 309 25.43 -1.47 6.80
N PRO A 310 25.90 -1.46 5.53
CA PRO A 310 25.83 -2.63 4.68
C PRO A 310 26.52 -3.84 5.31
N GLY A 311 27.72 -3.64 5.89
CA GLY A 311 28.47 -4.68 6.58
C GLY A 311 27.78 -5.23 7.84
N TYR A 312 26.98 -4.41 8.54
CA TYR A 312 26.16 -4.89 9.65
C TYR A 312 25.06 -5.84 9.18
N ILE A 313 24.41 -5.53 8.06
CA ILE A 313 23.39 -6.39 7.46
C ILE A 313 24.03 -7.69 6.93
N GLU A 314 25.18 -7.62 6.26
CA GLU A 314 25.92 -8.81 5.79
C GLU A 314 26.26 -9.75 6.95
N LYS A 315 26.83 -9.22 8.04
CA LYS A 315 27.14 -10.02 9.25
C LYS A 315 25.88 -10.62 9.87
N ALA A 316 24.78 -9.87 9.93
CA ALA A 316 23.52 -10.35 10.47
C ALA A 316 22.95 -11.51 9.63
N VAL A 317 22.94 -11.36 8.31
CA VAL A 317 22.44 -12.37 7.36
C VAL A 317 23.35 -13.61 7.34
N ALA A 318 24.68 -13.44 7.29
CA ALA A 318 25.62 -14.56 7.35
C ALA A 318 25.43 -15.40 8.61
N ALA A 319 25.18 -14.76 9.76
CA ALA A 319 24.93 -15.43 11.03
C ALA A 319 23.57 -16.15 11.13
N LEU A 320 22.70 -16.05 10.11
CA LEU A 320 21.46 -16.85 9.99
C LEU A 320 21.70 -18.17 9.26
N ASN A 321 22.72 -18.25 8.41
CA ASN A 321 23.04 -19.43 7.59
C ASN A 321 21.82 -19.97 6.81
N ASP A 322 20.97 -19.08 6.30
CA ASP A 322 19.77 -19.40 5.53
C ASP A 322 19.95 -19.01 4.06
N LYS A 323 19.94 -20.01 3.18
CA LYS A 323 20.20 -19.84 1.73
C LYS A 323 19.08 -19.09 0.99
N GLY A 324 17.92 -18.92 1.61
CA GLY A 324 16.81 -18.15 1.07
C GLY A 324 16.82 -16.68 1.51
N ILE A 325 17.92 -16.21 2.12
CA ILE A 325 18.10 -14.82 2.55
C ILE A 325 19.29 -14.22 1.81
N TYR A 326 19.07 -13.08 1.16
CA TYR A 326 20.05 -12.37 0.36
C TYR A 326 20.29 -10.97 0.91
N THR A 327 21.48 -10.42 0.66
CA THR A 327 21.76 -9.00 0.86
C THR A 327 21.78 -8.28 -0.49
N HIS A 328 21.30 -7.04 -0.51
CA HIS A 328 21.36 -6.18 -1.69
C HIS A 328 21.46 -4.71 -1.25
N PHE A 329 22.40 -3.95 -1.82
CA PHE A 329 22.67 -2.59 -1.38
C PHE A 329 22.53 -1.64 -2.56
N ILE A 330 21.52 -0.79 -2.51
CA ILE A 330 21.25 0.18 -3.57
C ILE A 330 22.22 1.36 -3.37
N PRO A 331 23.00 1.77 -4.39
CA PRO A 331 24.03 2.79 -4.24
C PRO A 331 23.50 4.12 -3.69
N TYR A 332 24.37 4.83 -2.97
CA TYR A 332 24.06 6.16 -2.43
C TYR A 332 23.72 7.15 -3.56
N LYS A 333 22.53 7.76 -3.50
CA LYS A 333 22.03 8.69 -4.52
C LYS A 333 22.84 9.98 -4.65
N ASN A 334 23.56 10.38 -3.59
CA ASN A 334 24.42 11.56 -3.55
C ASN A 334 23.73 12.88 -3.97
N THR A 335 22.48 13.04 -3.57
CA THR A 335 21.67 14.25 -3.74
C THR A 335 20.97 14.59 -2.41
N PRO A 336 20.63 15.86 -2.14
CA PRO A 336 19.93 16.25 -0.91
C PRO A 336 18.56 15.58 -0.73
N GLY A 337 18.06 15.51 0.52
CA GLY A 337 16.71 15.05 0.84
C GLY A 337 16.44 13.58 0.53
N HIS A 338 15.16 13.19 0.49
CA HIS A 338 14.69 11.86 0.12
C HIS A 338 14.83 11.61 -1.41
N PRO A 339 14.70 10.34 -1.86
CA PRO A 339 14.73 10.01 -3.28
C PRO A 339 13.56 10.65 -4.04
N SER A 340 13.87 11.46 -5.06
CA SER A 340 12.91 11.96 -6.04
C SER A 340 12.28 10.85 -6.87
N LEU A 341 11.21 11.12 -7.64
CA LEU A 341 10.63 10.16 -8.59
C LEU A 341 11.65 9.45 -9.49
N LYS A 342 12.63 10.20 -10.03
CA LYS A 342 13.67 9.63 -10.90
C LYS A 342 14.59 8.68 -10.13
N GLU A 343 14.89 9.00 -8.88
CA GLU A 343 15.73 8.16 -8.03
C GLU A 343 14.95 6.94 -7.52
N GLN A 344 13.66 7.07 -7.20
CA GLN A 344 12.78 5.94 -6.91
C GLN A 344 12.72 4.96 -8.09
N GLN A 345 12.65 5.46 -9.33
CA GLN A 345 12.73 4.61 -10.52
C GLN A 345 14.10 3.92 -10.62
N ALA A 346 15.21 4.64 -10.43
CA ALA A 346 16.54 4.04 -10.47
C ALA A 346 16.74 2.96 -9.38
N MET A 347 16.17 3.18 -8.20
CA MET A 347 16.14 2.19 -7.11
C MET A 347 15.32 0.95 -7.50
N ALA A 348 14.19 1.14 -8.20
CA ALA A 348 13.38 0.02 -8.71
C ALA A 348 14.18 -0.77 -9.74
N ASP A 349 14.81 -0.10 -10.70
CA ASP A 349 15.59 -0.73 -11.77
C ASP A 349 16.75 -1.57 -11.19
N ASP A 350 17.45 -1.06 -10.17
CA ASP A 350 18.53 -1.77 -9.47
C ASP A 350 18.00 -3.03 -8.75
N LEU A 351 16.91 -2.90 -7.98
CA LEU A 351 16.30 -4.02 -7.28
C LEU A 351 15.72 -5.07 -8.25
N ILE A 352 15.09 -4.62 -9.34
CA ILE A 352 14.59 -5.49 -10.41
C ILE A 352 15.74 -6.30 -11.01
N ALA A 353 16.84 -5.65 -11.40
CA ALA A 353 18.00 -6.30 -11.99
C ALA A 353 18.63 -7.33 -11.04
N PHE A 354 18.61 -7.06 -9.73
CA PHE A 354 19.02 -8.02 -8.71
C PHE A 354 18.05 -9.20 -8.62
N MET A 355 16.74 -8.93 -8.54
CA MET A 355 15.69 -9.95 -8.40
C MET A 355 15.62 -10.87 -9.61
N GLU A 356 15.79 -10.38 -10.83
CA GLU A 356 15.80 -11.22 -12.05
C GLU A 356 16.90 -12.29 -12.04
N LYS A 357 18.01 -12.03 -11.34
CA LYS A 357 19.14 -12.96 -11.24
C LYS A 357 19.02 -13.93 -10.06
N THR A 358 18.23 -13.58 -9.04
CA THR A 358 18.29 -14.25 -7.72
C THR A 358 16.96 -14.89 -7.31
N VAL A 359 15.84 -14.24 -7.62
CA VAL A 359 14.51 -14.69 -7.21
C VAL A 359 14.01 -15.77 -8.14
N LYS A 360 13.61 -16.90 -7.55
CA LYS A 360 12.87 -17.96 -8.24
C LYS A 360 11.38 -17.80 -7.94
N TRP A 361 10.58 -17.63 -8.99
CA TRP A 361 9.13 -17.47 -8.89
C TRP A 361 8.39 -18.80 -8.86
#